data_AF-A0A7C0UJG8-F1
#
_entry.id   AF-A0A7C0UJG8-F1
#
_cell.length_a   1.000
_cell.length_b   1.000
_cell.length_c   1.000
_cell.angle_alpha   90.00
_cell.angle_beta   90.00
_cell.angle_gamma   90.00
#
_symmetry.space_group_name_H-M   'P 1'
#
loop_
_entity.id
_entity.type
_entity.pdbx_description
1 polymer ?
#
loop_
_entity_poly.entity_id
_entity_poly.type
_entity_poly.pdbx_seq_one_letter_code
_entity_poly.pdbx_strand_id
1 'polypeptide(L)'
;MTKTITFTVSVPTKEGFLGRACHSSDCGQYFKIYIDHREEHMYCPYCGKQFSETELYTSDQKKYILEAAKEEATVYAQKELQKILKETFGRSTSSNSGFSVSYKPGKINKRKVAPKYSERKVDSELLCPSCTTRFQVYGVFGFCPGCREENLLIYDANWSIIKREVDDSKNPERALRHAYGDFVSAFEIFCDSKASKLTTEKGNFQIL
;
A
#
# COMPACT_ATOMS: atom_id res chain seq x y z
N MET A 1 13.00 30.03 9.23
CA MET A 1 13.24 28.61 8.92
C MET A 1 12.18 27.77 9.63
N THR A 2 11.24 27.19 8.89
CA THR A 2 10.24 26.26 9.45
C THR A 2 10.91 24.92 9.76
N LYS A 3 10.83 24.49 11.02
CA LYS A 3 11.37 23.18 11.44
C LYS A 3 10.35 22.09 11.08
N THR A 4 10.67 21.26 10.10
CA THR A 4 9.85 20.09 9.74
C THR A 4 10.10 18.97 10.74
N ILE A 5 9.02 18.32 11.18
CA ILE A 5 9.07 17.16 12.07
C ILE A 5 8.44 15.98 11.33
N THR A 6 9.16 14.86 11.30
CA THR A 6 8.73 13.64 10.61
C THR A 6 8.42 12.55 11.62
N PHE A 7 7.31 11.85 11.42
CA PHE A 7 6.90 10.71 12.23
C PHE A 7 6.87 9.46 11.38
N THR A 8 7.46 8.37 11.88
CA THR A 8 7.43 7.07 11.22
C THR A 8 6.31 6.23 11.82
N VAL A 9 5.40 5.74 10.98
CA VAL A 9 4.30 4.86 11.39
C VAL A 9 4.48 3.51 10.72
N SER A 10 4.55 2.44 11.51
CA SER A 10 4.60 1.07 11.00
C SER A 10 3.22 0.62 10.53
N VAL A 11 3.11 0.20 9.27
CA VAL A 11 1.89 -0.40 8.73
C VAL A 11 1.95 -1.91 8.95
N PRO A 12 0.95 -2.52 9.61
CA PRO A 12 0.98 -3.94 9.93
C PRO A 12 0.87 -4.81 8.67
N THR A 13 1.70 -5.83 8.61
CA THR A 13 1.68 -6.88 7.57
C THR A 13 0.89 -8.10 8.02
N LYS A 14 0.37 -8.87 7.08
CA LYS A 14 -0.20 -10.20 7.34
C LYS A 14 0.65 -11.24 6.63
N GLU A 15 1.23 -12.20 7.38
CA GLU A 15 2.10 -13.25 6.83
C GLU A 15 3.29 -12.68 6.02
N GLY A 16 3.81 -11.52 6.44
CA GLY A 16 4.88 -10.80 5.73
C GLY A 16 4.43 -10.05 4.47
N PHE A 17 3.15 -10.12 4.11
CA PHE A 17 2.58 -9.39 2.99
C PHE A 17 1.94 -8.07 3.40
N LEU A 18 2.11 -7.05 2.55
CA LEU A 18 1.45 -5.76 2.64
C LEU A 18 0.54 -5.55 1.43
N GLY A 19 -0.73 -5.21 1.67
CA GLY A 19 -1.66 -4.89 0.59
C GLY A 19 -1.41 -3.53 -0.04
N ARG A 20 -1.63 -3.44 -1.34
CA ARG A 20 -1.55 -2.23 -2.16
C ARG A 20 -2.79 -2.15 -3.06
N ALA A 21 -3.20 -0.93 -3.38
CA ALA A 21 -4.27 -0.67 -4.33
C ALA A 21 -3.80 0.37 -5.35
N CYS A 22 -3.86 0.01 -6.64
CA CYS A 22 -3.47 0.92 -7.71
C CYS A 22 -4.39 2.16 -7.72
N HIS A 23 -3.82 3.37 -7.76
CA HIS A 23 -4.59 4.62 -7.82
C HIS A 23 -4.80 5.12 -9.25
N SER A 24 -4.30 4.40 -10.25
CA SER A 24 -4.54 4.74 -11.65
C SER A 24 -6.02 4.56 -11.97
N SER A 25 -6.61 5.55 -12.64
CA SER A 25 -8.04 5.62 -12.97
C SER A 25 -8.53 4.44 -13.82
N ASP A 26 -7.63 3.84 -14.58
CA ASP A 26 -7.82 2.71 -15.49
C ASP A 26 -7.57 1.34 -14.83
N CYS A 27 -7.10 1.29 -13.58
CA CYS A 27 -6.68 0.04 -12.94
C CYS A 27 -7.43 -0.24 -11.64
N GLY A 28 -7.24 0.54 -10.58
CA GLY A 28 -7.93 0.36 -9.29
C GLY A 28 -7.67 -0.95 -8.52
N GLN A 29 -6.93 -1.90 -9.12
CA GLN A 29 -6.79 -3.27 -8.59
C GLN A 29 -5.97 -3.37 -7.30
N TYR A 30 -6.33 -4.36 -6.47
CA TYR A 30 -5.66 -4.69 -5.21
C TYR A 30 -4.72 -5.89 -5.39
N PHE A 31 -3.52 -5.78 -4.82
CA PHE A 31 -2.51 -6.85 -4.79
C PHE A 31 -1.72 -6.77 -3.48
N LYS A 32 -0.85 -7.76 -3.23
CA LYS A 32 0.06 -7.72 -2.09
C LYS A 32 1.49 -8.00 -2.50
N ILE A 33 2.41 -7.41 -1.75
CA ILE A 33 3.85 -7.58 -1.92
C ILE A 33 4.43 -8.13 -0.61
N TYR A 34 5.34 -9.08 -0.72
CA TYR A 34 6.13 -9.55 0.42
C TYR A 34 7.15 -8.49 0.82
N ILE A 35 7.09 -8.02 2.07
CA ILE A 35 7.75 -6.77 2.48
C ILE A 35 9.29 -6.83 2.41
N ASP A 36 9.88 -8.01 2.57
CA ASP A 36 11.34 -8.19 2.50
C ASP A 36 11.86 -8.14 1.06
N HIS A 37 10.99 -8.33 0.06
CA HIS A 37 11.35 -8.25 -1.36
C HIS A 37 10.92 -6.90 -1.96
N ARG A 38 10.59 -5.91 -1.12
CA ARG A 38 10.24 -4.57 -1.60
C ARG A 38 11.50 -3.82 -2.01
N GLU A 39 11.38 -3.05 -3.07
CA GLU A 39 12.41 -2.14 -3.54
C GLU A 39 11.91 -0.69 -3.53
N GLU A 40 12.81 0.27 -3.76
CA GLU A 40 12.46 1.70 -3.82
C GLU A 40 11.41 1.99 -4.90
N HIS A 41 11.51 1.26 -6.02
CA HIS A 41 10.60 1.32 -7.13
C HIS A 41 10.08 -0.07 -7.46
N MET A 42 8.76 -0.17 -7.61
CA MET A 42 8.06 -1.40 -7.95
C MET A 42 7.01 -1.11 -9.02
N TYR A 43 6.37 -2.15 -9.55
CA TYR A 43 5.42 -2.04 -10.65
C TYR A 43 4.06 -2.64 -10.29
N CYS A 44 2.98 -2.02 -10.75
CA CYS A 44 1.65 -2.59 -10.58
C CYS A 44 1.54 -3.91 -11.39
N PRO A 45 1.15 -5.04 -10.78
CA PRO A 45 1.05 -6.32 -11.51
C PRO A 45 0.05 -6.31 -12.67
N TYR A 46 -0.91 -5.39 -12.64
CA TYR A 46 -1.99 -5.31 -13.61
C TYR A 46 -1.66 -4.35 -14.76
N CYS A 47 -1.33 -3.09 -14.45
CA CYS A 47 -1.08 -2.07 -15.48
C CYS A 47 0.41 -1.79 -15.76
N GLY A 48 1.33 -2.37 -15.01
CA GLY A 48 2.78 -2.21 -15.21
C GLY A 48 3.32 -0.80 -14.91
N LYS A 49 2.49 0.10 -14.36
CA LYS A 49 2.91 1.45 -13.92
C LYS A 49 3.82 1.34 -12.69
N GLN A 50 4.91 2.11 -12.71
CA GLN A 50 5.86 2.19 -11.61
C GLN A 50 5.27 2.97 -10.44
N PHE A 51 5.62 2.59 -9.21
CA PHE A 51 5.29 3.28 -7.98
C PHE A 51 6.43 3.13 -6.96
N SER A 52 6.47 4.04 -5.99
CA SER A 52 7.42 4.06 -4.89
C SER A 52 6.89 3.36 -3.63
N GLU A 53 7.77 3.04 -2.68
CA GLU A 53 7.42 2.35 -1.43
C GLU A 53 6.25 3.01 -0.66
N THR A 54 6.14 4.33 -0.71
CA THR A 54 5.15 5.12 0.04
C THR A 54 3.85 5.35 -0.74
N GLU A 55 3.76 4.82 -1.95
CA GLU A 55 2.57 4.91 -2.80
C GLU A 55 1.67 3.68 -2.69
N LEU A 56 0.50 3.78 -3.31
CA LEU A 56 -0.47 2.69 -3.42
C LEU A 56 -0.99 2.10 -2.10
N TYR A 57 -0.86 2.83 -0.98
CA TYR A 57 -1.59 2.48 0.24
C TYR A 57 -3.10 2.46 -0.04
N THR A 58 -3.78 1.47 0.53
CA THR A 58 -5.24 1.41 0.48
C THR A 58 -5.85 2.56 1.26
N SER A 59 -7.10 2.91 0.97
CA SER A 59 -7.81 3.97 1.69
C SER A 59 -7.86 3.73 3.19
N ASP A 60 -7.98 2.47 3.63
CA ASP A 60 -8.04 2.14 5.05
C ASP A 60 -6.67 2.14 5.73
N GLN A 61 -5.61 1.74 5.00
CA GLN A 61 -4.23 1.94 5.46
C GLN A 61 -3.93 3.43 5.65
N LYS A 62 -4.32 4.29 4.70
CA LYS A 62 -4.14 5.75 4.80
C LYS A 62 -4.85 6.33 6.04
N LYS A 63 -6.09 5.89 6.34
CA LYS A 63 -6.81 6.30 7.56
C LYS A 63 -6.05 5.90 8.82
N TYR A 64 -5.57 4.66 8.88
CA TYR A 64 -4.77 4.18 10.01
C TYR A 64 -3.48 4.99 10.20
N ILE A 65 -2.72 5.21 9.11
CA ILE A 65 -1.49 6.00 9.12
C ILE A 65 -1.76 7.40 9.66
N LEU A 66 -2.85 8.04 9.20
CA LEU A 66 -3.24 9.37 9.66
C LEU A 66 -3.62 9.40 11.15
N GLU A 67 -4.39 8.42 11.63
CA GLU A 67 -4.75 8.33 13.05
C GLU A 67 -3.52 8.10 13.94
N ALA A 68 -2.60 7.22 13.53
CA ALA A 68 -1.38 6.93 14.25
C ALA A 68 -0.43 8.14 14.26
N ALA A 69 -0.24 8.81 13.11
CA ALA A 69 0.58 10.01 13.01
C ALA A 69 0.04 11.17 13.89
N LYS A 70 -1.29 11.36 13.93
CA LYS A 70 -1.93 12.34 14.82
C LYS A 70 -1.64 12.05 16.30
N GLU A 71 -1.64 10.77 16.68
CA GLU A 71 -1.30 10.37 18.04
C GLU A 71 0.17 10.68 18.37
N GLU A 72 1.11 10.33 17.48
CA GLU A 72 2.53 10.66 17.67
C GLU A 72 2.76 12.18 17.80
N ALA A 73 2.10 12.96 16.94
CA ALA A 73 2.17 14.42 16.98
C ALA A 73 1.60 14.99 18.28
N THR A 74 0.51 14.42 18.80
CA THR A 74 -0.11 14.83 20.06
C THR A 74 0.82 14.55 21.24
N VAL A 75 1.41 13.36 21.28
CA VAL A 75 2.39 12.97 22.32
C VAL A 75 3.63 13.86 22.24
N TYR A 76 4.12 14.17 21.04
CA TYR A 76 5.24 15.08 20.84
C TYR A 76 4.93 16.49 21.37
N ALA A 77 3.79 17.06 20.99
CA ALA A 77 3.37 18.39 21.45
C ALA A 77 3.22 18.45 22.98
N GLN A 78 2.64 17.41 23.59
CA GLN A 78 2.55 17.32 25.05
C GLN A 78 3.92 17.27 25.73
N LYS A 79 4.89 16.54 25.16
CA LYS A 79 6.26 16.48 25.69
C LYS A 79 6.96 17.82 25.60
N GLU A 80 6.87 18.51 24.47
CA GLU A 80 7.47 19.84 24.31
C GLU A 80 6.82 20.87 25.24
N LEU A 81 5.49 20.84 25.39
CA LEU A 81 4.78 21.69 26.34
C LEU A 81 5.25 21.43 27.78
N GLN A 82 5.32 20.16 28.20
CA GLN A 82 5.81 19.80 29.53
C GLN A 82 7.26 20.24 29.76
N LYS A 83 8.10 20.16 28.72
CA LYS A 83 9.49 20.63 28.77
C LYS A 83 9.55 22.14 29.01
N ILE A 84 8.81 22.92 28.23
CA ILE A 84 8.72 24.38 28.38
C ILE A 84 8.21 24.73 29.79
N LEU A 85 7.10 24.12 30.23
CA LEU A 85 6.54 24.38 31.56
C LEU A 85 7.52 24.02 32.69
N LYS A 86 8.27 22.92 32.55
CA LYS A 86 9.31 22.53 33.51
C LYS A 86 10.48 23.51 33.50
N GLU A 87 10.89 24.02 32.35
CA GLU A 87 11.97 25.01 32.25
C GLU A 87 11.55 26.36 32.84
N THR A 88 10.29 26.79 32.63
CA THR A 88 9.76 28.08 33.13
C THR A 88 9.40 28.04 34.62
N PHE A 89 8.73 26.97 35.08
CA PHE A 89 8.16 26.89 36.44
C PHE A 89 8.82 25.83 37.34
N GLY A 90 9.83 25.11 36.85
CA GLY A 90 10.58 24.10 37.62
C GLY A 90 11.81 24.65 38.34
N ARG A 91 12.25 25.87 38.02
CA ARG A 91 13.27 26.60 38.79
C ARG A 91 12.56 27.44 39.85
N SER A 92 12.62 27.00 41.10
CA SER A 92 12.30 27.84 42.26
C SER A 92 13.15 29.12 42.19
N THR A 93 12.54 30.23 41.78
CA THR A 93 13.12 31.55 41.99
C THR A 93 12.81 31.93 43.43
N SER A 94 13.78 31.65 44.31
CA SER A 94 13.83 32.25 45.65
C SER A 94 14.10 33.75 45.50
N SER A 95 13.09 34.53 45.12
CA SER A 95 13.16 35.99 45.10
C SER A 95 12.10 36.56 46.04
N ASN A 96 12.50 36.83 47.29
CA ASN A 96 11.98 37.81 48.27
C ASN A 96 10.48 38.21 48.28
N SER A 97 9.59 37.40 47.75
CA SER A 97 8.14 37.61 47.74
C SER A 97 7.48 36.26 47.97
N GLY A 98 6.52 36.20 48.90
CA GLY A 98 6.03 34.97 49.54
C GLY A 98 5.19 34.03 48.68
N PHE A 99 5.48 33.86 47.40
CA PHE A 99 4.74 32.96 46.51
C PHE A 99 5.68 32.06 45.68
N SER A 100 5.74 30.78 46.03
CA SER A 100 6.49 29.76 45.28
C SER A 100 5.55 28.95 44.38
N VAL A 101 5.74 29.03 43.06
CA VAL A 101 5.04 28.17 42.09
C VAL A 101 5.92 26.95 41.80
N SER A 102 5.40 25.75 42.04
CA SER A 102 6.07 24.48 41.72
C SER A 102 5.27 23.71 40.68
N TYR A 103 5.89 23.41 39.53
CA TYR A 103 5.28 22.60 38.48
C TYR A 103 5.73 21.13 38.57
N LYS A 104 4.76 20.21 38.65
CA LYS A 104 4.98 18.77 38.54
C LYS A 104 4.35 18.27 37.23
N PRO A 105 5.13 17.80 36.25
CA PRO A 105 4.58 17.30 34.99
C PRO A 105 3.71 16.06 35.22
N GLY A 106 2.54 16.03 34.59
CA GLY A 106 1.63 14.88 34.60
C GLY A 106 2.09 13.75 33.68
N LYS A 107 1.51 12.56 33.82
CA LYS A 107 1.81 11.42 32.96
C LYS A 107 1.22 11.63 31.55
N ILE A 108 2.05 11.51 30.51
CA ILE A 108 1.57 11.51 29.13
C ILE A 108 1.10 10.10 28.78
N ASN A 109 -0.19 9.95 28.49
CA ASN A 109 -0.79 8.68 28.09
C ASN A 109 -0.92 8.66 26.57
N LYS A 110 -0.16 7.78 25.93
CA LYS A 110 -0.30 7.52 24.49
C LYS A 110 -1.45 6.55 24.26
N ARG A 111 -2.43 6.95 23.45
CA ARG A 111 -3.52 6.07 23.02
C ARG A 111 -2.97 5.03 22.06
N LYS A 112 -3.35 3.77 22.26
CA LYS A 112 -3.02 2.70 21.30
C LYS A 112 -3.90 2.85 20.07
N VAL A 113 -3.31 3.25 18.94
CA VAL A 113 -4.00 3.25 17.64
C VAL A 113 -3.80 1.89 17.00
N ALA A 114 -4.89 1.13 16.88
CA ALA A 114 -4.89 -0.18 16.24
C ALA A 114 -5.40 -0.08 14.79
N PRO A 115 -4.87 -0.88 13.86
CA PRO A 115 -5.42 -0.98 12.51
C PRO A 115 -6.87 -1.49 12.56
N LYS A 116 -7.79 -0.77 11.92
CA LYS A 116 -9.21 -1.16 11.80
C LYS A 116 -9.52 -1.83 10.46
N TYR A 117 -8.51 -2.33 9.77
CA TYR A 117 -8.63 -2.96 8.46
C TYR A 117 -8.00 -4.36 8.47
N SER A 118 -8.46 -5.20 7.57
CA SER A 118 -7.88 -6.52 7.31
C SER A 118 -7.46 -6.61 5.86
N GLU A 119 -6.27 -7.17 5.62
CA GLU A 119 -5.83 -7.48 4.26
C GLU A 119 -6.78 -8.47 3.59
N ARG A 120 -7.10 -8.24 2.32
CA ARG A 120 -8.01 -9.11 1.55
C ARG A 120 -7.37 -10.48 1.40
N LYS A 121 -8.17 -11.56 1.39
CA LYS A 121 -7.67 -12.84 0.88
C LYS A 121 -7.51 -12.69 -0.63
N VAL A 122 -6.40 -13.21 -1.15
CA VAL A 122 -6.01 -13.20 -2.56
C VAL A 122 -5.56 -14.61 -2.88
N ASP A 123 -5.90 -15.08 -4.07
CA ASP A 123 -6.02 -16.52 -4.34
C ASP A 123 -4.74 -17.15 -4.85
N SER A 124 -3.80 -16.32 -5.31
CA SER A 124 -2.58 -16.76 -5.97
C SER A 124 -1.38 -16.05 -5.41
N GLU A 125 -0.54 -16.82 -4.73
CA GLU A 125 0.79 -16.40 -4.36
C GLU A 125 1.80 -16.88 -5.41
N LEU A 126 2.70 -15.98 -5.77
CA LEU A 126 3.62 -16.14 -6.89
C LEU A 126 5.04 -15.78 -6.45
N LEU A 127 6.00 -16.52 -7.00
CA LEU A 127 7.41 -16.21 -6.92
C LEU A 127 7.91 -15.94 -8.34
N CYS A 128 8.40 -14.73 -8.59
CA CYS A 128 8.97 -14.40 -9.89
C CYS A 128 10.25 -15.22 -10.12
N PRO A 129 10.39 -15.96 -11.23
CA PRO A 129 11.59 -16.76 -11.48
C PRO A 129 12.79 -15.89 -11.89
N SER A 130 12.55 -14.67 -12.37
CA SER A 130 13.60 -13.76 -12.86
C SER A 130 14.22 -12.92 -11.74
N CYS A 131 13.40 -12.36 -10.84
CA CYS A 131 13.85 -11.46 -9.77
C CYS A 131 13.49 -11.91 -8.36
N THR A 132 12.94 -13.11 -8.21
CA THR A 132 12.56 -13.73 -6.91
C THR A 132 11.58 -12.93 -6.05
N THR A 133 10.98 -11.86 -6.58
CA THR A 133 9.93 -11.12 -5.89
C THR A 133 8.72 -12.02 -5.63
N ARG A 134 8.28 -12.03 -4.36
CA ARG A 134 7.12 -12.80 -3.91
C ARG A 134 5.93 -11.86 -3.74
N PHE A 135 4.79 -12.21 -4.34
CA PHE A 135 3.62 -11.34 -4.38
C PHE A 135 2.32 -12.14 -4.47
N GLN A 136 1.20 -11.50 -4.15
CA GLN A 136 -0.12 -12.12 -4.23
C GLN A 136 -1.07 -11.23 -5.05
N VAL A 137 -1.89 -11.85 -5.89
CA VAL A 137 -2.83 -11.17 -6.79
C VAL A 137 -4.19 -11.86 -6.79
N TYR A 138 -5.20 -11.10 -7.21
CA TYR A 138 -6.53 -11.60 -7.52
C TYR A 138 -6.78 -11.52 -9.03
N GLY A 139 -7.41 -12.54 -9.61
CA GLY A 139 -7.69 -12.58 -11.04
C GLY A 139 -6.43 -12.59 -11.91
N VAL A 140 -6.60 -12.22 -13.17
CA VAL A 140 -5.54 -12.22 -14.19
C VAL A 140 -4.64 -10.98 -14.05
N PHE A 141 -3.34 -11.15 -14.26
CA PHE A 141 -2.34 -10.09 -14.15
C PHE A 141 -1.26 -10.25 -15.25
N GLY A 142 -0.52 -9.18 -15.54
CA GLY A 142 0.42 -9.15 -16.68
C GLY A 142 1.90 -9.02 -16.32
N PHE A 143 2.22 -8.43 -15.16
CA PHE A 143 3.58 -7.99 -14.85
C PHE A 143 4.06 -8.50 -13.49
N CYS A 144 5.35 -8.79 -13.39
CA CYS A 144 6.01 -8.93 -12.09
C CYS A 144 6.15 -7.57 -11.39
N PRO A 145 5.76 -7.43 -10.11
CA PRO A 145 5.91 -6.17 -9.39
C PRO A 145 7.35 -5.77 -9.08
N GLY A 146 8.31 -6.70 -9.10
CA GLY A 146 9.73 -6.40 -8.91
C GLY A 146 10.38 -5.93 -10.22
N CYS A 147 10.46 -6.81 -11.22
CA CYS A 147 11.21 -6.54 -12.45
C CYS A 147 10.38 -6.08 -13.66
N ARG A 148 9.05 -5.95 -13.52
CA ARG A 148 8.12 -5.63 -14.62
C ARG A 148 8.09 -6.66 -15.76
N GLU A 149 8.74 -7.80 -15.62
CA GLU A 149 8.76 -8.80 -16.69
C GLU A 149 7.42 -9.53 -16.80
N GLU A 150 7.02 -9.80 -18.04
CA GLU A 150 5.89 -10.64 -18.43
C GLU A 150 6.44 -12.08 -18.56
N ASN A 151 6.41 -12.86 -17.48
CA ASN A 151 7.01 -14.20 -17.47
C ASN A 151 6.02 -15.29 -17.92
N LEU A 152 6.49 -16.40 -18.52
CA LEU A 152 5.65 -17.57 -18.84
C LEU A 152 4.90 -18.14 -17.62
N LEU A 153 5.52 -18.13 -16.44
CA LEU A 153 4.85 -18.53 -15.20
C LEU A 153 3.65 -17.64 -14.84
N ILE A 154 3.61 -16.39 -15.33
CA ILE A 154 2.45 -15.50 -15.17
C ILE A 154 1.27 -16.03 -16.00
N TYR A 155 1.52 -16.48 -17.22
CA TYR A 155 0.47 -17.06 -18.07
C TYR A 155 -0.04 -18.41 -17.51
N ASP A 156 0.84 -19.28 -17.03
CA ASP A 156 0.45 -20.54 -16.38
C ASP A 156 -0.34 -20.29 -15.07
N ALA A 157 0.07 -19.27 -14.31
CA ALA A 157 -0.67 -18.84 -13.12
C ALA A 157 -2.05 -18.28 -13.47
N ASN A 158 -2.13 -17.42 -14.50
CA ASN A 158 -3.40 -16.89 -15.00
C ASN A 158 -4.34 -18.03 -15.43
N TRP A 159 -3.82 -19.04 -16.14
CA TRP A 159 -4.60 -20.20 -16.51
C TRP A 159 -5.13 -20.99 -15.30
N SER A 160 -4.29 -21.16 -14.28
CA SER A 160 -4.66 -21.84 -13.04
C SER A 160 -5.72 -21.06 -12.25
N ILE A 161 -5.65 -19.72 -12.26
CA ILE A 161 -6.65 -18.83 -11.65
C ILE A 161 -7.99 -18.98 -12.35
N ILE A 162 -7.98 -18.91 -13.69
CA ILE A 162 -9.20 -18.99 -14.50
C ILE A 162 -9.89 -20.33 -14.33
N LYS A 163 -9.13 -21.44 -14.37
CA LYS A 163 -9.68 -22.77 -14.11
C LYS A 163 -10.38 -22.81 -12.75
N ARG A 164 -9.70 -22.35 -11.70
CA ARG A 164 -10.27 -22.33 -10.35
C ARG A 164 -11.53 -21.47 -10.26
N GLU A 165 -11.50 -20.27 -10.84
CA GLU A 165 -12.65 -19.36 -10.83
C GLU A 165 -13.85 -19.93 -11.58
N VAL A 166 -13.62 -20.61 -12.70
CA VAL A 166 -14.66 -21.30 -13.47
C VAL A 166 -15.21 -22.51 -12.71
N ASP A 167 -14.34 -23.33 -12.11
CA ASP A 167 -14.72 -24.54 -11.37
C ASP A 167 -15.50 -24.21 -10.09
N ASP A 168 -15.11 -23.16 -9.37
CA ASP A 168 -15.74 -22.73 -8.12
C ASP A 168 -17.02 -21.88 -8.34
N SER A 169 -17.28 -21.43 -9.57
CA SER A 169 -18.39 -20.55 -9.90
C SER A 169 -19.72 -21.32 -10.02
N LYS A 170 -20.78 -20.74 -9.44
CA LYS A 170 -22.17 -21.20 -9.67
C LYS A 170 -22.66 -20.94 -11.10
N ASN A 171 -21.96 -20.09 -11.85
CA ASN A 171 -22.24 -19.80 -13.25
C ASN A 171 -20.90 -19.76 -14.03
N PRO A 172 -20.44 -20.93 -14.51
CA PRO A 172 -19.15 -21.07 -15.20
C PRO A 172 -19.02 -20.19 -16.46
N GLU A 173 -20.10 -20.03 -17.23
CA GLU A 173 -20.08 -19.19 -18.45
C GLU A 173 -19.81 -17.71 -18.13
N ARG A 174 -20.43 -17.21 -17.06
CA ARG A 174 -20.19 -15.84 -16.59
C ARG A 174 -18.75 -15.65 -16.10
N ALA A 175 -18.23 -16.61 -15.33
CA ALA A 175 -16.84 -16.58 -14.85
C ALA A 175 -15.85 -16.58 -16.04
N LEU A 176 -16.10 -17.42 -17.04
CA LEU A 176 -15.30 -17.46 -18.26
C LEU A 176 -15.33 -16.13 -19.03
N ARG A 177 -16.50 -15.47 -19.10
CA ARG A 177 -16.62 -14.13 -19.73
C ARG A 177 -15.82 -13.08 -18.96
N HIS A 178 -15.81 -13.12 -17.62
CA HIS A 178 -14.99 -12.22 -16.81
C HIS A 178 -13.49 -12.44 -17.07
N ALA A 179 -13.04 -13.70 -17.02
CA ALA A 179 -11.66 -14.07 -17.35
C ALA A 179 -11.24 -13.62 -18.77
N TYR A 180 -12.14 -13.74 -19.74
CA TYR A 180 -11.90 -13.24 -21.10
C TYR A 180 -11.71 -11.72 -21.13
N GLY A 181 -12.56 -10.97 -20.40
CA GLY A 181 -12.42 -9.51 -20.27
C GLY A 181 -11.09 -9.10 -19.64
N ASP A 182 -10.63 -9.83 -18.62
CA ASP A 182 -9.33 -9.56 -18.02
C ASP A 182 -8.17 -9.84 -18.99
N PHE A 183 -8.25 -10.91 -19.78
CA PHE A 183 -7.25 -11.21 -20.81
C PHE A 183 -7.18 -10.14 -21.90
N VAL A 184 -8.34 -9.69 -22.40
CA VAL A 184 -8.40 -8.60 -23.38
C VAL A 184 -7.76 -7.35 -22.79
N SER A 185 -8.10 -6.99 -21.55
CA SER A 185 -7.51 -5.83 -20.86
C SER A 185 -5.98 -5.96 -20.71
N ALA A 186 -5.49 -7.13 -20.34
CA ALA A 186 -4.05 -7.39 -20.22
C ALA A 186 -3.34 -7.27 -21.58
N PHE A 187 -3.95 -7.80 -22.64
CA PHE A 187 -3.43 -7.71 -24.00
C PHE A 187 -3.46 -6.27 -24.54
N GLU A 188 -4.51 -5.50 -24.25
CA GLU A 188 -4.58 -4.07 -24.56
C GLU A 188 -3.43 -3.28 -23.94
N ILE A 189 -3.16 -3.50 -22.66
CA ILE A 189 -2.04 -2.85 -21.95
C ILE A 189 -0.70 -3.26 -22.58
N PHE A 190 -0.54 -4.52 -22.98
CA PHE A 190 0.62 -4.98 -23.72
C PHE A 190 0.77 -4.22 -25.04
N CYS A 191 -0.29 -4.16 -25.85
CA CYS A 191 -0.32 -3.42 -27.12
C CYS A 191 -0.02 -1.94 -26.91
N ASP A 192 -0.66 -1.25 -25.97
CA ASP A 192 -0.41 0.16 -25.71
C ASP A 192 1.02 0.43 -25.26
N SER A 193 1.63 -0.47 -24.49
CA SER A 193 3.00 -0.29 -23.99
C SER A 193 4.09 -0.63 -25.02
N LYS A 194 3.81 -1.52 -25.97
CA LYS A 194 4.80 -2.03 -26.96
C LYS A 194 4.51 -1.57 -28.38
N ALA A 195 3.25 -1.63 -28.82
CA ALA A 195 2.80 -1.29 -30.17
C ALA A 195 2.73 0.22 -30.41
N SER A 196 2.63 1.06 -29.36
CA SER A 196 2.74 2.53 -29.51
C SER A 196 4.08 3.00 -30.10
N LYS A 197 5.11 2.14 -30.08
CA LYS A 197 6.39 2.39 -30.76
C LYS A 197 6.38 2.02 -32.25
N LEU A 198 5.35 1.31 -32.72
CA LEU A 198 5.26 0.69 -34.03
C LEU A 198 4.04 1.15 -34.83
N THR A 199 2.98 1.62 -34.17
CA THR A 199 1.75 2.12 -34.79
C THR A 199 1.09 3.21 -33.95
N THR A 200 0.39 4.13 -34.61
CA THR A 200 -0.42 5.18 -33.98
C THR A 200 -1.88 4.77 -33.77
N GLU A 201 -2.28 3.61 -34.25
CA GLU A 201 -3.63 3.09 -34.02
C GLU A 201 -3.81 2.67 -32.56
N LYS A 202 -4.83 3.23 -31.91
CA LYS A 202 -5.29 2.80 -30.59
C LYS A 202 -6.54 1.96 -30.77
N GLY A 203 -6.39 0.65 -30.68
CA GLY A 203 -7.54 -0.27 -30.65
C GLY A 203 -8.21 -0.18 -29.28
N ASN A 204 -9.53 0.04 -29.25
CA ASN A 204 -10.34 -0.17 -28.06
C ASN A 204 -11.05 -1.52 -28.24
N PHE A 205 -10.42 -2.57 -27.76
CA PHE A 205 -10.85 -3.96 -27.90
C PHE A 205 -11.96 -4.31 -26.90
N GLN A 206 -12.31 -3.40 -26.00
CA GLN A 206 -13.50 -3.50 -25.13
C GLN A 206 -14.80 -3.01 -25.81
N ILE A 207 -14.72 -2.43 -27.02
CA ILE A 207 -15.90 -2.09 -27.84
C ILE A 207 -16.12 -3.21 -28.86
N LEU A 208 -16.61 -4.36 -28.39
CA LEU A 208 -17.15 -5.44 -29.22
C LEU A 208 -18.43 -6.01 -28.58
#